data_AF-A8PJF0-F1
#
_entry.id   AF-A8PJF0-F1
#
_cell.length_a   1.000
_cell.length_b   1.000
_cell.length_c   1.000
_cell.angle_alpha   90.00
_cell.angle_beta   90.00
_cell.angle_gamma   90.00
#
_symmetry.space_group_name_H-M   'P 1'
#
loop_
_entity.id
_entity.type
_entity.pdbx_description
1 polymer ?
#
loop_
_entity_poly.entity_id
_entity_poly.type
_entity_poly.pdbx_seq_one_letter_code
_entity_poly.pdbx_strand_id
1 'polypeptide(L)' 'MYICRKEVATMKKHITTHIRKKPHSCPVCRKSCSRKQDMRTYMINHDINRPVYPCTVCNKDFWSKDKLKSHMWNH' A
#
# COMPACT_ATOMS: atom_id res chain seq x y z
N MET A 1 -11.47 -3.71 -26.16
CA MET A 1 -10.09 -3.25 -25.89
C MET A 1 -10.15 -1.89 -25.19
N TYR A 2 -9.97 -1.84 -23.87
CA TYR A 2 -10.08 -0.58 -23.11
C TYR A 2 -8.80 0.24 -23.23
N ILE A 3 -8.72 1.09 -24.26
CA ILE A 3 -7.60 2.03 -24.43
C ILE A 3 -7.89 3.26 -23.56
N CYS A 4 -7.28 3.33 -22.37
CA CYS A 4 -7.32 4.49 -21.50
C CYS A 4 -6.02 5.30 -21.71
N ARG A 5 -6.12 6.54 -22.22
CA ARG A 5 -4.98 7.42 -22.50
C ARG A 5 -4.40 8.00 -21.21
N LYS A 6 -3.24 7.51 -20.77
CA LYS A 6 -2.32 8.19 -19.84
C LYS A 6 -0.86 7.95 -20.29
N GLU A 7 0.05 8.87 -19.92
CA GLU A 7 1.47 8.89 -20.34
C GLU A 7 2.18 7.54 -20.21
N VAL A 8 3.10 7.23 -21.12
CA VAL A 8 3.71 5.89 -21.35
C VAL A 8 4.23 5.21 -20.07
N ALA A 9 4.87 5.95 -19.16
CA ALA A 9 5.37 5.42 -17.88
C ALA A 9 4.24 5.05 -16.91
N THR A 10 3.14 5.79 -16.93
CA THR A 10 1.92 5.49 -16.17
C THR A 10 1.10 4.39 -16.84
N MET A 11 1.16 4.26 -18.16
CA MET A 11 0.46 3.22 -18.91
C MET A 11 0.99 1.82 -18.60
N LYS A 12 2.31 1.62 -18.50
CA LYS A 12 2.88 0.32 -18.06
C LYS A 12 2.38 -0.07 -16.66
N LYS A 13 2.25 0.90 -15.75
CA LYS A 13 1.72 0.71 -14.38
C LYS A 13 0.21 0.50 -14.33
N HIS A 14 -0.53 1.08 -15.27
CA HIS A 14 -1.98 0.94 -15.37
C HIS A 14 -2.36 -0.40 -15.98
N ILE A 15 -1.64 -0.87 -17.01
CA ILE A 15 -1.92 -2.15 -17.64
C ILE A 15 -1.71 -3.32 -16.67
N THR A 16 -0.77 -3.24 -15.72
CA THR A 16 -0.62 -4.29 -14.69
C THR A 16 -1.83 -4.44 -13.77
N THR A 17 -2.68 -3.42 -13.63
CA THR A 17 -3.94 -3.55 -12.86
C THR A 17 -5.00 -4.32 -13.66
N HIS A 18 -5.04 -4.15 -14.99
CA HIS A 18 -5.96 -4.91 -15.87
C HIS A 18 -5.58 -6.37 -15.97
N ILE A 19 -4.29 -6.69 -16.07
CA ILE A 19 -3.80 -8.07 -16.25
C ILE A 19 -3.82 -8.85 -14.91
N ARG A 20 -4.23 -8.22 -13.80
CA ARG A 20 -4.15 -8.78 -12.41
C ARG A 20 -2.77 -9.34 -12.05
N LYS A 21 -1.72 -9.04 -12.83
CA LYS A 21 -0.36 -9.48 -12.58
C LYS A 21 0.16 -8.71 -11.37
N LYS A 22 0.58 -9.45 -10.35
CA LYS A 22 1.20 -8.94 -9.14
C LYS A 22 2.65 -9.44 -9.09
N PRO A 23 3.56 -8.82 -9.85
CA PRO A 23 4.92 -9.33 -10.05
C PRO A 23 5.79 -9.23 -8.79
N HIS A 24 5.34 -8.52 -7.75
CA HIS A 24 6.07 -8.39 -6.50
C HIS A 24 5.42 -9.26 -5.46
N SER A 25 6.10 -10.32 -5.02
CA SER A 25 5.62 -11.25 -3.99
C SER A 25 6.40 -11.07 -2.70
N CYS A 26 5.69 -11.11 -1.58
CA CYS A 26 6.29 -11.10 -0.25
C CYS A 26 6.98 -12.46 0.02
N PRO A 27 8.25 -12.50 0.42
CA PRO A 27 8.93 -13.75 0.73
C PRO A 27 8.42 -14.41 2.03
N VAL A 28 7.88 -13.62 2.96
CA VAL A 28 7.43 -14.09 4.28
C VAL A 28 6.06 -14.76 4.23
N CYS A 29 5.07 -14.15 3.58
CA CYS A 29 3.68 -14.63 3.58
C CYS A 29 3.09 -14.85 2.17
N ARG A 30 3.92 -14.74 1.12
CA ARG A 30 3.55 -14.96 -0.30
C ARG A 30 2.46 -14.05 -0.85
N LYS A 31 2.07 -12.98 -0.13
CA LYS A 31 1.13 -11.97 -0.64
C LYS A 31 1.79 -11.19 -1.78
N SER A 32 1.07 -11.02 -2.89
CA SER A 32 1.59 -10.30 -4.05
C SER A 32 0.97 -8.90 -4.21
N CYS A 33 1.77 -7.95 -4.71
CA CYS A 33 1.43 -6.56 -5.00
C CYS A 33 1.75 -6.22 -6.47
N SER A 34 0.96 -5.32 -7.06
CA SER A 34 1.16 -4.85 -8.44
C SER A 34 2.27 -3.81 -8.57
N ARG A 35 2.68 -3.17 -7.47
CA ARG A 35 3.71 -2.13 -7.46
C ARG A 35 4.80 -2.42 -6.43
N LYS A 36 6.05 -2.11 -6.80
CA LYS A 36 7.22 -2.26 -5.93
C LYS A 36 7.16 -1.37 -4.68
N GLN A 37 6.64 -0.15 -4.81
CA GLN A 37 6.49 0.78 -3.68
C GLN A 37 5.51 0.22 -2.64
N ASP A 38 4.37 -0.29 -3.08
CA ASP A 38 3.39 -0.94 -2.20
C ASP A 38 4.01 -2.14 -1.47
N MET A 39 4.82 -2.95 -2.16
CA MET A 39 5.54 -4.07 -1.54
C MET A 39 6.56 -3.59 -0.50
N ARG A 40 7.31 -2.52 -0.78
CA ARG A 40 8.24 -1.93 0.21
C ARG A 40 7.51 -1.49 1.47
N THR A 41 6.42 -0.72 1.34
CA THR A 41 5.62 -0.28 2.50
C THR A 41 4.99 -1.47 3.22
N TYR A 42 4.55 -2.49 2.48
CA TYR A 42 4.01 -3.71 3.04
C TYR A 42 5.04 -4.50 3.86
N MET A 43 6.31 -4.54 3.45
CA MET A 43 7.38 -5.20 4.22
C MET A 43 7.62 -4.56 5.58
N ILE A 44 7.34 -3.26 5.73
CA ILE A 44 7.42 -2.60 7.03
C ILE A 44 6.35 -3.15 8.00
N ASN A 45 5.25 -3.74 7.50
CA ASN A 45 4.28 -4.40 8.39
C ASN A 45 4.76 -5.77 8.91
N HIS A 46 5.79 -6.36 8.29
CA HIS A 46 6.44 -7.57 8.82
C HIS A 46 7.50 -7.23 9.87
N ASP A 47 7.88 -5.96 10.01
CA ASP A 47 8.77 -5.50 11.07
C ASP A 47 7.97 -5.36 12.37
N ILE A 48 8.15 -6.34 13.26
CA ILE A 48 7.48 -6.43 14.57
C ILE A 48 7.87 -5.25 15.49
N ASN A 49 9.02 -4.61 15.24
CA ASN A 49 9.51 -3.47 16.03
C ASN A 49 9.14 -2.11 15.44
N ARG A 50 8.35 -2.08 14.37
CA ARG A 50 7.94 -0.82 13.74
C ARG A 50 7.05 -0.01 14.69
N PRO A 51 7.27 1.31 14.79
CA PRO A 51 6.41 2.18 15.58
C PRO A 51 4.95 2.14 15.10
N VAL A 52 4.06 1.92 16.05
CA VAL A 52 2.61 2.12 15.92
C VAL A 52 2.24 3.49 16.48
N TYR A 53 1.20 4.08 15.89
CA TYR A 53 0.65 5.36 16.30
C TYR A 53 -0.78 5.15 16.76
N PRO A 54 -1.02 5.04 18.08
CA PRO A 54 -2.36 4.83 18.62
C PRO A 54 -3.19 6.10 18.50
N CYS A 55 -4.46 5.95 18.15
CA CYS A 55 -5.47 6.99 18.32
C CYS A 55 -5.82 7.10 19.81
N THR A 56 -5.77 8.31 20.36
CA THR A 56 -6.10 8.58 21.77
C THR A 56 -7.60 8.55 22.08
N VAL A 57 -8.47 8.53 21.07
CA VAL A 57 -9.94 8.57 21.22
C VAL A 57 -10.56 7.18 21.17
N CYS A 58 -10.16 6.36 20.18
CA CYS A 58 -10.72 5.02 19.98
C CYS A 58 -9.70 3.88 20.12
N ASN A 59 -8.45 4.17 20.53
CA ASN A 59 -7.36 3.20 20.70
C ASN A 59 -7.04 2.35 19.46
N LYS A 60 -7.38 2.86 18.27
CA LYS A 60 -7.03 2.20 17.01
C LYS A 60 -5.58 2.51 16.62
N ASP A 61 -4.82 1.48 16.28
CA ASP A 61 -3.42 1.63 15.87
C ASP A 61 -3.27 1.93 14.38
N PHE A 62 -2.37 2.87 14.10
CA PHE A 62 -2.00 3.25 12.74
C PHE A 62 -0.51 3.05 12.50
N TRP A 63 -0.16 2.60 11.31
CA TRP A 63 1.21 2.32 10.92
C TRP A 63 1.99 3.56 10.41
N SER A 64 1.33 4.72 10.30
CA SER A 64 1.99 5.98 9.96
C SER A 64 1.26 7.19 10.53
N LYS A 65 2.03 8.26 10.79
CA LYS A 65 1.49 9.54 11.29
C LYS A 65 0.46 10.15 10.35
N ASP A 66 0.68 10.10 9.03
CA ASP A 66 -0.28 10.64 8.05
C ASP A 66 -1.63 9.91 8.09
N LYS A 67 -1.60 8.60 8.32
CA LYS A 67 -2.83 7.79 8.44
C LYS A 67 -3.57 8.09 9.73
N LEU A 68 -2.85 8.24 10.85
CA LEU A 68 -3.45 8.72 12.10
C LEU A 68 -4.05 10.11 11.91
N LYS A 69 -3.33 11.06 11.31
CA LYS A 69 -3.81 12.43 11.07
C LYS A 69 -5.08 12.47 10.21
N SER A 70 -5.10 11.69 9.12
CA SER A 70 -6.29 11.58 8.27
C SER A 70 -7.47 10.92 8.99
N HIS A 71 -7.20 9.98 9.89
CA HIS A 71 -8.23 9.38 10.73
C HIS A 71 -8.77 10.39 11.75
N MET A 72 -7.91 11.15 12.42
CA MET A 72 -8.29 12.22 13.36
C MET A 72 -9.11 13.33 12.70
N TRP A 73 -8.89 13.60 11.41
CA TRP A 73 -9.70 14.57 10.68
C TRP A 73 -11.18 14.15 10.53
N ASN A 74 -11.44 12.85 10.45
CA ASN A 74 -12.79 12.30 10.23
C ASN A 74 -13.32 11.59 11.47
N HIS A 75 -12.70 11.84 12.63
CA HIS A 75 -13.15 11.27 13.90
C HIS A 75 -14.34 12.05 14.45
#